data_AF-A0A951AUY4-F1
#
_entry.id   AF-A0A951AUY4-F1
#
_cell.length_a   1.000
_cell.length_b   1.000
_cell.length_c   1.000
_cell.angle_alpha   90.00
_cell.angle_beta   90.00
_cell.angle_gamma   90.00
#
_symmetry.space_group_name_H-M   'P 1'
#
loop_
_entity.id
_entity.type
_entity.pdbx_description
1 polymer ?
#
loop_
_entity_poly.entity_id
_entity_poly.type
_entity_poly.pdbx_seq_one_letter_code
_entity_poly.pdbx_strand_id
1 'polypeptide(L)'
;MADDWVAVGKAITARLDELGMTQLELAAKSKVSPATIRELQYNKLPRRRHPRTLEAVSTALEWPAEYLNDVLAGKKAKPYEDERSDQVLGVLDEIQDQLTEIRARLAAVEQQLAREDGSSASR
;
A
#
# COMPACT_ATOMS: atom_id res chain seq x y z
N MET A 1 4.51 7.92 -25.83
CA MET A 1 3.88 8.54 -24.64
C MET A 1 4.97 9.33 -23.95
N ALA A 2 4.68 10.55 -23.47
CA ALA A 2 5.68 11.38 -22.81
C ALA A 2 5.94 10.84 -21.41
N ASP A 3 7.21 10.75 -21.00
CA ASP A 3 7.61 10.37 -19.65
C ASP A 3 6.91 11.28 -18.61
N ASP A 4 6.17 10.69 -17.67
CA ASP A 4 5.44 11.45 -16.65
C ASP A 4 6.29 11.68 -15.39
N TRP A 5 7.29 12.55 -15.53
CA TRP A 5 8.14 12.98 -14.42
C TRP A 5 7.36 13.69 -13.31
N VAL A 6 6.21 14.27 -13.64
CA VAL A 6 5.33 14.91 -12.65
C VAL A 6 4.68 13.85 -11.75
N ALA A 7 4.23 12.73 -12.32
CA ALA A 7 3.72 11.60 -11.55
C ALA A 7 4.79 10.98 -10.64
N VAL A 8 6.03 10.83 -11.13
CA VAL A 8 7.16 10.35 -10.32
C VAL A 8 7.41 11.26 -9.12
N GLY A 9 7.51 12.57 -9.33
CA GLY A 9 7.77 13.50 -8.23
C GLY A 9 6.65 13.53 -7.18
N LYS A 10 5.39 13.45 -7.63
CA LYS A 10 4.23 13.32 -6.73
C LYS A 10 4.26 12.03 -5.92
N ALA A 11 4.55 10.89 -6.56
CA ALA A 11 4.64 9.60 -5.88
C ALA A 11 5.71 9.64 -4.79
N ILE A 12 6.93 10.10 -5.10
CA ILE A 12 8.02 10.21 -4.12
C ILE A 12 7.60 11.09 -2.94
N THR A 13 6.96 12.22 -3.20
CA THR A 13 6.54 13.16 -2.14
C THR A 13 5.51 12.55 -1.22
N ALA A 14 4.44 11.97 -1.78
CA ALA A 14 3.40 11.32 -1.00
C ALA A 14 3.97 10.20 -0.12
N ARG A 15 4.89 9.40 -0.66
CA ARG A 15 5.50 8.28 0.08
C ARG A 15 6.43 8.72 1.20
N LEU A 16 7.17 9.81 1.02
CA LEU A 16 7.98 10.39 2.08
C LEU A 16 7.08 10.86 3.25
N ASP A 17 5.95 11.50 2.93
CA ASP A 17 4.98 11.93 3.93
C ASP A 17 4.36 10.72 4.67
N GLU A 18 4.00 9.65 3.95
CA GLU A 18 3.50 8.40 4.54
C GLU A 18 4.51 7.73 5.48
N LEU A 19 5.78 7.71 5.10
CA LEU A 19 6.86 7.09 5.89
C LEU A 19 7.44 8.01 6.97
N GLY A 20 7.01 9.28 7.03
CA GLY A 20 7.61 10.30 7.89
C GLY A 20 9.10 10.52 7.62
N MET A 21 9.54 10.30 6.37
CA MET A 21 10.95 10.29 5.97
C MET A 21 11.33 11.60 5.27
N THR A 22 12.53 12.11 5.55
CA THR A 22 13.08 13.29 4.88
C THR A 22 13.78 12.95 3.56
N GLN A 23 13.96 13.94 2.69
CA GLN A 23 14.77 13.80 1.47
C GLN A 23 16.22 13.35 1.76
N LEU A 24 16.79 13.78 2.89
CA LEU A 24 18.15 13.44 3.28
C LEU A 24 18.27 11.95 3.65
N GLU A 25 17.29 11.43 4.38
CA GLU A 25 17.22 10.02 4.74
C GLU A 25 16.98 9.15 3.52
N LEU A 26 16.11 9.57 2.60
CA LEU A 26 15.92 8.88 1.33
C LEU A 26 17.20 8.84 0.49
N ALA A 27 17.91 9.97 0.39
CA ALA A 27 19.20 10.05 -0.29
C ALA A 27 20.22 9.06 0.30
N ALA A 28 20.32 9.02 1.65
CA ALA A 28 21.19 8.10 2.35
C ALA A 28 20.81 6.62 2.10
N LYS A 29 19.52 6.27 2.22
CA LYS A 29 19.01 4.90 2.01
C LYS A 29 19.20 4.42 0.57
N SER A 30 18.91 5.27 -0.41
CA SER A 30 19.02 4.93 -1.84
C SER A 30 20.44 5.03 -2.40
N LYS A 31 21.40 5.59 -1.63
CA LYS A 31 22.76 5.92 -2.10
C LYS A 31 22.75 6.88 -3.30
N VAL A 32 21.73 7.72 -3.38
CA VAL A 32 21.55 8.74 -4.41
C VAL A 32 21.79 10.11 -3.79
N SER A 33 22.35 11.05 -4.55
CA SER A 33 22.65 12.38 -4.00
C SER A 33 21.35 13.13 -3.62
N PRO A 34 21.35 13.95 -2.55
CA PRO A 34 20.18 14.78 -2.21
C PRO A 34 19.75 15.72 -3.34
N ALA A 35 20.72 16.19 -4.15
CA ALA A 35 20.43 17.00 -5.34
C ALA A 35 19.63 16.21 -6.37
N THR A 36 19.97 14.94 -6.59
CA THR A 36 19.23 14.05 -7.49
C THR A 36 17.83 13.75 -6.96
N ILE A 37 17.65 13.52 -5.65
CA ILE A 37 16.31 13.35 -5.07
C ILE A 37 15.43 14.60 -5.29
N ARG A 38 16.01 15.78 -5.04
CA ARG A 38 15.33 17.06 -5.31
C ARG A 38 14.99 17.22 -6.79
N GLU A 39 15.90 16.83 -7.68
CA GLU A 39 15.65 16.84 -9.12
C GLU A 39 14.50 15.92 -9.51
N LEU A 40 14.45 14.70 -8.97
CA LEU A 40 13.37 13.75 -9.24
C LEU A 40 11.99 14.25 -8.76
N GLN A 41 11.94 15.02 -7.67
CA GLN A 41 10.67 15.55 -7.15
C GLN A 41 10.14 16.77 -7.91
N TYR A 42 11.03 17.64 -8.40
CA TYR A 42 10.63 18.95 -8.91
C TYR A 42 11.02 19.23 -10.35
N ASN A 43 11.94 18.46 -10.94
CA ASN A 43 12.42 18.73 -12.29
C ASN A 43 11.59 17.96 -13.34
N LYS A 44 11.06 18.72 -14.31
CA LYS A 44 10.15 18.20 -15.35
C LYS A 44 10.88 17.46 -16.47
N LEU A 45 12.21 17.60 -16.59
CA LEU A 45 13.05 16.89 -17.57
C LEU A 45 14.49 16.69 -17.02
N PRO A 46 14.76 15.62 -16.27
CA PRO A 46 16.12 15.28 -15.89
C PRO A 46 16.95 14.87 -17.12
N ARG A 47 18.15 15.44 -17.26
CA ARG A 47 19.04 15.25 -18.43
C ARG A 47 19.65 13.85 -18.55
N ARG A 48 19.51 13.00 -17.53
CA ARG A 48 20.07 11.65 -17.50
C ARG A 48 19.10 10.67 -16.84
N ARG A 49 18.49 9.83 -17.66
CA ARG A 49 17.68 8.69 -17.23
C ARG A 49 18.62 7.61 -16.72
N HIS A 50 18.67 7.41 -15.41
CA HIS A 50 19.29 6.21 -14.84
C HIS A 50 18.15 5.34 -14.28
N PRO A 51 17.64 4.35 -15.04
CA PRO A 51 16.65 3.39 -14.54
C PRO A 51 17.04 2.81 -13.18
N ARG A 52 18.34 2.51 -13.03
CA ARG A 52 18.97 2.07 -11.78
C ARG A 52 18.81 3.04 -10.61
N THR A 53 18.72 4.35 -10.87
CA THR A 53 18.44 5.35 -9.83
C THR A 53 16.99 5.30 -9.41
N LEU A 54 16.05 5.17 -10.34
CA LEU A 54 14.63 5.00 -10.01
C LEU A 54 14.39 3.71 -9.24
N GLU A 55 15.07 2.62 -9.63
CA GLU A 55 15.03 1.35 -8.89
C GLU A 55 15.54 1.51 -7.45
N ALA A 56 16.71 2.14 -7.27
CA ALA A 56 17.27 2.37 -5.94
C ALA A 56 16.37 3.24 -5.06
N VAL A 57 15.74 4.27 -5.64
CA VAL A 57 14.79 5.14 -4.93
C VAL A 57 13.50 4.39 -4.61
N SER A 58 12.97 3.59 -5.54
CA SER A 58 11.81 2.72 -5.33
C SER A 58 12.02 1.80 -4.13
N THR A 59 13.14 1.06 -4.11
CA THR A 59 13.44 0.14 -3.00
C THR A 59 13.65 0.88 -1.68
N ALA A 60 14.29 2.06 -1.70
CA ALA A 60 14.46 2.87 -0.49
C ALA A 60 13.14 3.42 0.07
N LEU A 61 12.12 3.56 -0.78
CA LEU A 61 10.74 3.95 -0.44
C LEU A 61 9.83 2.74 -0.14
N GLU A 62 10.42 1.55 -0.02
CA GLU A 62 9.72 0.30 0.30
C GLU A 62 8.73 -0.14 -0.78
N TRP A 63 9.04 0.19 -2.04
CA TRP A 63 8.32 -0.29 -3.22
C TRP A 63 9.12 -1.33 -4.02
N PRO A 64 8.46 -2.11 -4.90
CA PRO A 64 9.14 -2.89 -5.92
C PRO A 64 10.08 -2.02 -6.75
N ALA A 65 11.25 -2.56 -7.13
CA ALA A 65 12.28 -1.82 -7.85
C ALA A 65 11.75 -1.16 -9.14
N GLU A 66 10.83 -1.81 -9.84
CA GLU A 66 10.26 -1.29 -11.09
C GLU A 66 9.16 -0.23 -10.91
N TYR A 67 8.71 0.02 -9.67
CA TYR A 67 7.53 0.85 -9.42
C TYR A 67 7.64 2.25 -10.03
N LEU A 68 8.73 2.98 -9.77
CA LEU A 68 8.91 4.33 -10.31
C LEU A 68 9.16 4.33 -11.83
N ASN A 69 9.73 3.26 -12.39
CA ASN A 69 9.84 3.09 -13.84
C ASN A 69 8.45 2.91 -14.47
N ASP A 70 7.57 2.14 -13.84
CA ASP A 70 6.20 1.95 -14.30
C ASP A 70 5.34 3.22 -14.17
N VAL A 71 5.51 3.97 -13.07
CA VAL A 71 4.90 5.32 -12.92
C VAL A 71 5.38 6.25 -14.03
N LEU A 72 6.69 6.29 -14.29
CA LEU A 72 7.27 7.11 -15.35
C LEU A 72 6.70 6.75 -16.73
N ALA A 73 6.50 5.46 -16.98
CA ALA A 73 5.93 4.94 -18.21
C ALA A 73 4.40 5.15 -18.32
N GLY A 74 3.75 5.71 -17.29
CA GLY A 74 2.30 5.86 -17.23
C GLY A 74 1.54 4.54 -17.14
N LYS A 75 2.21 3.46 -16.72
CA LYS A 75 1.58 2.15 -16.48
C LYS A 75 0.90 2.14 -15.11
N LYS A 76 -0.01 1.18 -14.92
CA LYS A 76 -0.61 0.91 -13.61
C LYS A 76 0.43 0.28 -12.68
N ALA A 77 1.22 1.13 -12.02
CA ALA A 77 2.22 0.70 -11.06
C ALA A 77 1.55 0.08 -9.82
N LYS A 78 2.11 -1.03 -9.32
CA LYS A 78 1.62 -1.72 -8.13
C LYS A 78 2.59 -1.45 -6.97
N PRO A 79 2.19 -0.69 -5.94
CA PRO A 79 3.09 -0.31 -4.84
C PRO A 79 3.49 -1.48 -3.95
N TYR A 80 2.79 -2.61 -4.03
CA TYR A 80 3.06 -3.83 -3.30
C TYR A 80 3.22 -5.00 -4.28
N GLU A 81 4.16 -5.92 -4.00
CA GLU A 81 4.15 -7.23 -4.67
C GLU A 81 2.83 -7.92 -4.35
N ASP A 82 2.27 -8.59 -5.37
CA ASP A 82 0.91 -9.13 -5.45
C ASP A 82 0.23 -9.32 -4.09
N GLU A 83 -0.66 -8.38 -3.71
CA GLU A 83 -1.42 -8.38 -2.43
C GLU A 83 -2.09 -9.75 -2.16
N ARG A 84 -2.39 -10.50 -3.23
CA ARG A 84 -2.92 -11.87 -3.17
C ARG A 84 -1.99 -12.89 -2.51
N SER A 85 -0.70 -12.61 -2.43
CA SER A 85 0.30 -13.46 -1.78
C SER A 85 0.70 -12.96 -0.40
N ASP A 86 0.14 -11.82 0.05
CA ASP A 86 0.41 -11.30 1.39
C ASP A 86 -0.32 -12.17 2.42
N GLN A 87 0.46 -12.97 3.13
CA GLN A 87 -0.01 -13.88 4.16
C GLN A 87 -0.81 -13.15 5.26
N VAL A 88 -0.51 -11.86 5.52
CA VAL A 88 -1.24 -11.05 6.50
C VAL A 88 -2.65 -10.74 6.02
N LEU A 89 -2.81 -10.46 4.72
CA LEU A 89 -4.13 -10.22 4.12
C LEU A 89 -4.98 -11.50 4.11
N GLY A 90 -4.35 -12.65 3.83
CA GLY A 90 -5.03 -13.95 3.92
C GLY A 90 -5.53 -14.25 5.34
N VAL A 91 -4.72 -13.96 6.36
CA VAL A 91 -5.14 -14.10 7.78
C VAL A 91 -6.27 -13.13 8.13
N LEU A 92 -6.27 -11.91 7.57
CA LEU A 92 -7.34 -10.94 7.82
C LEU A 92 -8.68 -11.39 7.24
N ASP A 93 -8.68 -11.96 6.03
CA ASP A 93 -9.88 -12.56 5.42
C ASP A 93 -10.41 -13.73 6.26
N GLU A 94 -9.52 -14.61 6.74
CA GLU A 94 -9.91 -15.72 7.61
C GLU A 94 -10.54 -15.23 8.93
N ILE A 95 -9.98 -14.17 9.54
CA ILE A 95 -10.57 -13.54 10.74
C ILE A 95 -11.95 -12.96 10.43
N GLN A 96 -12.14 -12.35 9.24
CA GLN A 96 -13.42 -11.78 8.84
C GLN A 96 -14.50 -12.86 8.65
N ASP A 97 -14.13 -14.00 8.07
CA ASP A 97 -15.02 -15.16 7.93
C ASP A 97 -15.41 -15.72 9.30
N GLN A 98 -14.45 -15.90 10.21
CA GLN A 98 -14.71 -16.36 11.57
C GLN A 98 -15.63 -15.42 12.35
N LEU A 99 -15.44 -14.10 12.22
CA LEU A 99 -16.30 -13.10 12.85
C LEU A 99 -17.74 -13.17 12.32
N THR A 100 -17.90 -13.41 11.02
CA THR A 100 -19.21 -13.56 10.38
C THR A 100 -19.92 -14.81 10.90
N GLU A 101 -19.18 -15.92 11.03
CA GLU A 101 -19.72 -17.16 11.60
C GLU A 101 -20.13 -16.98 13.07
N ILE A 102 -19.28 -16.34 13.90
CA ILE A 102 -19.59 -16.08 15.31
C ILE A 102 -20.86 -15.22 15.44
N ARG A 103 -21.01 -14.19 14.60
CA ARG A 103 -22.22 -13.35 14.58
C ARG A 103 -23.47 -14.16 14.21
N ALA A 104 -23.37 -15.05 13.22
CA ALA A 104 -24.49 -15.90 12.82
C ALA A 104 -24.89 -16.87 13.94
N ARG A 105 -23.91 -17.49 14.61
CA ARG A 105 -24.15 -18.37 15.76
C ARG A 105 -24.78 -17.62 16.93
N LEU A 106 -24.29 -16.43 17.24
CA LEU A 106 -24.85 -15.60 18.32
C LEU A 106 -26.32 -15.26 18.05
N ALA A 107 -26.64 -14.82 16.82
CA ALA A 107 -28.03 -14.54 16.43
C ALA A 107 -28.95 -15.77 16.54
N ALA A 108 -28.44 -16.96 16.24
CA ALA A 108 -29.20 -18.20 16.41
C ALA A 108 -29.48 -18.53 17.88
N VAL A 109 -28.48 -18.34 18.76
CA VAL A 109 -28.65 -18.52 20.22
C VAL A 109 -29.65 -17.52 20.79
N GLU A 110 -29.55 -16.24 20.41
CA GLU A 110 -30.50 -15.20 20.81
C GLU A 110 -31.94 -15.53 20.40
N GLN A 111 -32.14 -16.06 19.19
CA GLN A 111 -33.46 -16.52 18.74
C GLN A 111 -33.97 -17.73 19.51
N GLN A 112 -33.11 -18.67 19.87
CA GLN A 112 -33.52 -19.85 20.64
C GLN A 112 -33.95 -19.47 22.05
N LEU A 113 -33.17 -18.61 22.73
CA LEU A 113 -33.52 -18.09 24.05
C LEU A 113 -34.87 -17.35 24.03
N ALA A 114 -35.10 -16.49 23.02
CA ALA A 114 -36.37 -15.80 22.86
C ALA A 114 -37.57 -16.75 22.67
N ARG A 115 -37.37 -17.91 22.03
CA ARG A 115 -38.43 -18.94 21.87
C ARG A 115 -38.71 -19.69 23.17
N GLU A 116 -37.67 -20.00 23.94
CA GLU A 116 -37.80 -20.71 25.23
C GLU A 116 -38.51 -19.85 26.28
N ASP A 117 -38.19 -18.55 26.33
CA ASP A 117 -38.86 -17.58 27.21
C ASP A 117 -40.34 -17.38 26.82
N GLY A 118 -40.64 -17.31 25.52
CA GLY A 118 -42.02 -17.21 25.02
C GLY A 118 -42.86 -18.46 25.30
N SER A 119 -42.23 -19.65 25.31
CA SER A 119 -42.91 -20.91 25.61
C SER A 119 -43.20 -21.11 27.10
N SER A 120 -42.44 -20.47 28.00
CA SER A 120 -42.67 -20.51 29.45
C SER A 120 -43.78 -19.55 29.90
N ALA A 121 -44.07 -18.49 29.15
CA ALA A 121 -45.12 -17.52 29.46
C ALA A 121 -46.55 -17.96 29.04
N SER A 122 -46.68 -19.06 28.29
CA SER A 122 -47.96 -19.53 27.72
C SER A 122 -48.51 -20.81 28.38
N ARG A 123 -47.97 -21.22 29.54
CA ARG A 123 -48.36 -22.40 30.29
C ARG A 123 -48.76 -22.01 31.72
#